data_AF-A0A379W6X1-F1
#
_entry.id   AF-A0A379W6X1-F1
#
_cell.length_a   1.000
_cell.length_b   1.000
_cell.length_c   1.000
_cell.angle_alpha   90.00
_cell.angle_beta   90.00
_cell.angle_gamma   90.00
#
_symmetry.space_group_name_H-M   'P 1'
#
loop_
_entity.id
_entity.type
_entity.pdbx_description
1 polymer ?
#
loop_
_entity_poly.entity_id
_entity_poly.type
_entity_poly.pdbx_seq_one_letter_code
_entity_poly.pdbx_strand_id
1 'polypeptide(L)'
;MNAAECEPMLKVDQQLMWQQAARLVRGVQYTMTATGAREGVIALKEKYRRAIDALTPLLPAGIRLHILPDVYPAGDEVLTIWMATGRRVAPAALPASVGVVVNNVQTVLNIARAVEQRFRSLVAR
;
A
#
# COMPACT_ATOMS: atom_id res chain seq x y z
N MET A 1 -2.78 1.73 -0.35
CA MET A 1 -2.17 0.39 -0.49
C MET A 1 -2.85 -0.54 0.49
N ASN A 2 -3.44 -1.61 -0.01
CA ASN A 2 -3.97 -2.69 0.82
C ASN A 2 -2.85 -3.71 1.05
N ALA A 3 -2.40 -3.82 2.30
CA ALA A 3 -1.37 -4.76 2.73
C ALA A 3 -1.89 -5.71 3.81
N ALA A 4 -3.21 -5.93 3.85
CA ALA A 4 -3.90 -6.78 4.80
C ALA A 4 -4.27 -8.13 4.20
N GLU A 5 -3.26 -8.91 3.79
CA GLU A 5 -3.43 -10.28 3.27
C GLU A 5 -4.32 -11.12 4.19
N CYS A 6 -5.43 -11.63 3.66
CA CYS A 6 -6.45 -12.36 4.40
C CYS A 6 -6.40 -13.87 4.13
N GLU A 7 -5.71 -14.26 3.07
CA GLU A 7 -5.54 -15.61 2.57
C GLU A 7 -4.71 -16.43 3.56
N PRO A 8 -5.28 -17.53 4.12
CA PRO A 8 -4.54 -18.42 4.99
C PRO A 8 -3.27 -18.94 4.29
N MET A 9 -2.17 -19.04 5.04
CA MET A 9 -0.84 -19.50 4.58
C MET A 9 -0.04 -18.54 3.68
N LEU A 10 -0.63 -17.48 3.13
CA LEU A 10 0.12 -16.45 2.41
C LEU A 10 0.72 -15.44 3.41
N LYS A 11 2.06 -15.33 3.38
CA LYS A 11 2.84 -14.44 4.26
C LYS A 11 3.84 -13.57 3.49
N VAL A 12 3.80 -13.63 2.17
CA VAL A 12 4.80 -12.99 1.29
C VAL A 12 4.74 -11.48 1.45
N ASP A 13 3.54 -10.89 1.39
CA ASP A 13 3.36 -9.45 1.54
C ASP A 13 3.86 -8.93 2.88
N GLN A 14 3.58 -9.67 3.96
CA GLN A 14 4.07 -9.35 5.31
C GLN A 14 5.60 -9.31 5.37
N GLN A 15 6.26 -10.28 4.72
CA GLN A 15 7.71 -10.37 4.69
C GLN A 15 8.33 -9.27 3.84
N LEU A 16 7.77 -9.03 2.65
CA LEU A 16 8.26 -8.02 1.72
C LEU A 16 8.18 -6.61 2.32
N MET A 17 7.13 -6.31 3.11
CA MET A 17 6.99 -5.00 3.73
C MET A 17 8.17 -4.61 4.63
N TRP A 18 8.65 -5.50 5.51
CA TRP A 18 9.78 -5.18 6.38
C TRP A 18 11.13 -5.34 5.69
N GLN A 19 11.26 -6.30 4.75
CA GLN A 19 12.51 -6.50 4.00
C GLN A 19 12.79 -5.40 2.99
N GLN A 20 11.76 -4.76 2.44
CA GLN A 20 11.87 -3.75 1.39
C GLN A 20 11.20 -2.43 1.77
N ALA A 21 11.08 -2.12 3.06
CA ALA A 21 10.35 -0.97 3.59
C ALA A 21 10.66 0.35 2.86
N ALA A 22 11.94 0.67 2.69
CA ALA A 22 12.35 1.89 1.98
C ALA A 22 11.91 1.92 0.51
N ARG A 23 11.99 0.79 -0.20
CA ARG A 23 11.50 0.69 -1.58
C ARG A 23 9.98 0.77 -1.63
N LEU A 24 9.29 0.17 -0.67
CA LEU A 24 7.83 0.21 -0.59
C LEU A 24 7.34 1.65 -0.42
N VAL A 25 7.94 2.41 0.51
CA VAL A 25 7.61 3.83 0.72
C VAL A 25 7.82 4.64 -0.56
N ARG A 26 8.96 4.47 -1.26
CA ARG A 26 9.18 5.13 -2.55
C ARG A 26 8.15 4.72 -3.60
N GLY A 27 7.78 3.43 -3.66
CA GLY A 27 6.73 2.93 -4.53
C GLY A 27 5.39 3.61 -4.27
N VAL A 28 5.03 3.82 -3.00
CA VAL A 28 3.82 4.58 -2.64
C VAL A 28 3.93 6.03 -3.11
N GLN A 29 5.08 6.70 -2.89
CA GLN A 29 5.30 8.07 -3.38
C GLN A 29 5.19 8.17 -4.91
N TYR A 30 5.79 7.24 -5.67
CA TYR A 30 5.66 7.20 -7.12
C TYR A 30 4.22 6.97 -7.57
N THR A 31 3.49 6.10 -6.87
CA THR A 31 2.08 5.86 -7.15
C THR A 31 1.25 7.11 -6.88
N MET A 32 1.53 7.84 -5.79
CA MET A 32 0.86 9.11 -5.49
C MET A 32 1.13 10.15 -6.57
N THR A 33 2.38 10.33 -6.99
CA THR A 33 2.73 11.24 -8.09
C THR A 33 2.02 10.88 -9.39
N ALA A 34 2.00 9.60 -9.76
CA ALA A 34 1.36 9.13 -11.01
C ALA A 34 -0.17 9.30 -11.01
N THR A 35 -0.80 9.23 -9.83
CA THR A 35 -2.27 9.32 -9.68
C THR A 35 -2.75 10.72 -9.29
N GLY A 36 -1.85 11.62 -8.91
CA GLY A 36 -2.20 12.92 -8.33
C GLY A 36 -2.76 12.83 -6.89
N ALA A 37 -2.59 11.70 -6.21
CA ALA A 37 -3.10 11.51 -4.85
C ALA A 37 -2.33 12.38 -3.84
N ARG A 38 -3.07 13.08 -2.98
CA ARG A 38 -2.51 13.95 -1.93
C ARG A 38 -2.16 13.20 -0.63
N GLU A 39 -2.77 12.04 -0.42
CA GLU A 39 -2.56 11.19 0.75
C GLU A 39 -2.30 9.74 0.31
N GLY A 40 -1.28 9.12 0.89
CA GLY A 40 -0.99 7.70 0.79
C GLY A 40 -1.34 6.99 2.09
N VAL A 41 -2.15 5.94 2.01
CA VAL A 41 -2.47 5.10 3.17
C VAL A 41 -1.92 3.70 2.96
N ILE A 42 -1.13 3.20 3.91
CA ILE A 42 -0.66 1.82 3.98
C ILE A 42 -1.51 1.10 5.03
N ALA A 43 -2.53 0.37 4.58
CA ALA A 43 -3.45 -0.36 5.46
C ALA A 43 -2.94 -1.78 5.71
N LEU A 44 -2.69 -2.14 6.97
CA LEU A 44 -2.05 -3.40 7.34
C LEU A 44 -2.54 -3.88 8.72
N LYS A 45 -2.48 -5.18 9.01
CA LYS A 45 -3.03 -5.74 10.25
C LYS A 45 -2.14 -5.45 11.45
N GLU A 46 -2.75 -5.27 12.62
CA GLU A 46 -2.03 -5.00 13.88
C GLU A 46 -0.91 -6.02 14.18
N LYS A 47 -1.14 -7.30 13.88
CA LYS A 47 -0.15 -8.37 14.10
C LYS A 47 1.12 -8.25 13.25
N TYR A 48 1.16 -7.42 12.21
CA TYR A 48 2.33 -7.25 11.34
C TYR A 48 3.37 -6.30 11.96
N ARG A 49 3.74 -6.54 13.22
CA ARG A 49 4.62 -5.66 14.03
C ARG A 49 5.93 -5.34 13.32
N ARG A 50 6.59 -6.34 12.73
CA ARG A 50 7.84 -6.14 11.97
C ARG A 50 7.70 -5.14 10.81
N ALA A 51 6.55 -5.14 10.12
CA ALA A 51 6.29 -4.19 9.04
C ALA A 51 6.01 -2.79 9.60
N ILE A 52 5.24 -2.69 10.70
CA ILE A 52 4.98 -1.42 11.39
C ILE A 52 6.30 -0.78 11.82
N ASP A 53 7.15 -1.52 12.51
CA ASP A 53 8.41 -1.03 13.05
C ASP A 53 9.37 -0.58 11.93
N ALA A 54 9.41 -1.32 10.82
CA ALA A 54 10.26 -1.01 9.68
C ALA A 54 9.75 0.19 8.85
N LEU A 55 8.43 0.36 8.73
CA LEU A 55 7.82 1.41 7.91
C LEU A 55 7.73 2.74 8.64
N THR A 56 7.33 2.73 9.91
CA THR A 56 7.07 3.94 10.71
C THR A 56 8.17 5.01 10.63
N PRO A 57 9.47 4.69 10.81
CA PRO A 57 10.53 5.70 10.76
C PRO A 57 10.80 6.24 9.34
N LEU A 58 10.23 5.63 8.30
CA LEU A 58 10.45 5.99 6.90
C LEU A 58 9.30 6.78 6.30
N LEU A 59 8.19 7.00 7.03
CA LEU A 59 7.00 7.64 6.48
C LEU A 59 7.22 9.16 6.30
N PRO A 60 7.14 9.67 5.06
CA PRO A 60 7.17 11.11 4.82
C PRO A 60 5.81 11.74 5.15
N ALA A 61 5.77 13.08 5.17
CA ALA A 61 4.51 13.81 5.20
C ALA A 61 3.59 13.37 4.04
N GLY A 62 2.30 13.21 4.35
CA GLY A 62 1.30 12.76 3.38
C GLY A 62 1.19 11.25 3.21
N ILE A 63 2.02 10.44 3.89
CA ILE A 63 1.85 8.98 3.96
C ILE A 63 1.66 8.55 5.41
N ARG A 64 0.68 7.68 5.68
CA ARG A 64 0.47 7.10 7.02
C ARG A 64 0.16 5.62 6.98
N LEU A 65 0.36 4.96 8.13
CA LEU A 65 -0.19 3.62 8.36
C LEU A 65 -1.67 3.73 8.76
N HIS A 66 -2.45 2.74 8.39
CA HIS A 66 -3.77 2.48 8.96
C HIS A 66 -3.77 1.05 9.51
N ILE A 67 -3.89 0.93 10.83
CA ILE A 67 -3.83 -0.35 11.52
C ILE A 67 -5.23 -0.97 11.51
N LEU A 68 -5.36 -2.07 10.77
CA LEU A 68 -6.60 -2.83 10.66
C LEU A 68 -6.71 -3.87 11.78
N PRO A 69 -7.94 -4.16 12.25
CA PRO A 69 -8.16 -5.26 13.18
C PRO A 69 -7.78 -6.60 12.53
N ASP A 70 -7.29 -7.54 13.33
CA ASP A 70 -6.93 -8.90 12.84
C ASP A 70 -8.16 -9.80 12.73
N VAL A 71 -9.14 -9.37 11.93
CA VAL A 71 -10.38 -10.11 11.68
C VAL A 71 -10.59 -10.28 10.18
N TYR A 72 -11.11 -11.42 9.76
CA TYR A 72 -11.58 -11.61 8.40
C TYR A 72 -12.99 -11.03 8.27
N PRO A 73 -13.33 -10.25 7.22
CA PRO A 73 -12.52 -9.89 6.05
C PRO A 73 -11.99 -8.44 6.08
N ALA A 74 -11.23 -8.02 7.10
CA ALA A 74 -10.73 -6.64 7.18
C ALA A 74 -9.84 -6.22 5.99
N GLY A 75 -9.28 -7.17 5.26
CA GLY A 75 -8.52 -6.94 4.02
C GLY A 75 -9.34 -6.88 2.74
N ASP A 76 -10.68 -7.02 2.80
CA ASP A 76 -11.55 -6.73 1.67
C ASP A 76 -11.35 -5.29 1.19
N GLU A 77 -11.36 -5.06 -0.12
CA GLU A 77 -11.05 -3.76 -0.71
C GLU A 77 -12.02 -2.67 -0.26
N VAL A 78 -13.33 -2.95 -0.29
CA VAL A 78 -14.37 -1.98 0.06
C VAL A 78 -14.34 -1.68 1.56
N LEU A 79 -14.18 -2.71 2.39
CA LEU A 79 -14.05 -2.54 3.84
C LEU A 79 -12.77 -1.77 4.20
N THR A 80 -11.64 -2.07 3.55
CA THR A 80 -10.37 -1.37 3.76
C THR A 80 -10.51 0.11 3.41
N ILE A 81 -11.15 0.45 2.28
CA ILE A 81 -11.41 1.84 1.89
C ILE A 81 -12.24 2.54 2.96
N TRP A 82 -13.32 1.91 3.41
CA TRP A 82 -14.20 2.51 4.42
C TRP A 82 -13.49 2.74 5.75
N MET A 83 -12.80 1.74 6.29
CA MET A 83 -12.06 1.87 7.56
C MET A 83 -10.94 2.91 7.45
N ALA A 84 -10.22 2.94 6.34
CA ALA A 84 -9.06 3.80 6.17
C ALA A 84 -9.40 5.26 5.84
N THR A 85 -10.53 5.51 5.18
CA THR A 85 -10.85 6.83 4.59
C THR A 85 -12.23 7.38 4.96
N GLY A 86 -13.11 6.55 5.53
CA GLY A 86 -14.53 6.86 5.75
C GLY A 86 -15.40 6.86 4.49
N ARG A 87 -14.81 6.68 3.29
CA ARG A 87 -15.55 6.68 2.02
C ARG A 87 -16.24 5.35 1.79
N ARG A 88 -17.44 5.38 1.19
CA ARG A 88 -18.25 4.18 0.90
C ARG A 88 -18.32 3.95 -0.60
N VAL A 89 -17.82 2.81 -1.06
CA VAL A 89 -17.97 2.37 -2.45
C VAL A 89 -19.36 1.74 -2.59
N ALA A 90 -20.15 2.21 -3.54
CA ALA A 90 -21.46 1.62 -3.82
C ALA A 90 -21.30 0.18 -4.36
N PRO A 91 -22.29 -0.71 -4.17
CA PRO A 91 -22.28 -2.03 -4.78
C PRO A 91 -22.02 -1.96 -6.28
N ALA A 92 -21.14 -2.83 -6.79
CA ALA A 92 -20.69 -2.89 -8.18
C ALA A 92 -19.96 -1.63 -8.72
N ALA A 93 -19.72 -0.61 -7.90
CA ALA A 93 -18.89 0.53 -8.27
C ALA A 93 -17.40 0.25 -8.02
N LEU A 94 -16.54 0.96 -8.74
CA LEU A 94 -15.09 0.88 -8.56
C LEU A 94 -14.61 1.85 -7.48
N PRO A 95 -13.49 1.57 -6.77
CA PRO A 95 -12.86 2.51 -5.84
C PRO A 95 -12.61 3.90 -6.42
N ALA A 96 -12.33 3.99 -7.73
CA ALA A 96 -12.13 5.25 -8.43
C ALA A 96 -13.36 6.17 -8.37
N SER A 97 -14.57 5.62 -8.26
CA SER A 97 -15.82 6.40 -8.13
C SER A 97 -15.86 7.24 -6.85
N VAL A 98 -15.08 6.86 -5.83
CA VAL A 98 -14.91 7.62 -4.58
C VAL A 98 -13.52 8.25 -4.48
N GLY A 99 -12.81 8.40 -5.59
CA GLY A 99 -11.50 9.05 -5.65
C GLY A 99 -10.42 8.31 -4.87
N VAL A 100 -10.45 6.98 -4.86
CA VAL A 100 -9.45 6.13 -4.21
C VAL A 100 -8.85 5.15 -5.23
N VAL A 101 -7.53 5.00 -5.17
CA VAL A 101 -6.81 3.94 -5.89
C VAL A 101 -6.26 2.96 -4.86
N VAL A 102 -6.56 1.68 -5.02
CA VAL A 102 -6.05 0.61 -4.16
C VAL A 102 -5.06 -0.22 -4.96
N ASN A 103 -3.94 -0.54 -4.32
CA ASN A 103 -2.88 -1.38 -4.87
C ASN A 103 -2.42 -2.37 -3.80
N ASN A 104 -2.11 -3.58 -4.20
CA ASN A 104 -1.42 -4.58 -3.36
C ASN A 104 0.06 -4.18 -3.14
N VAL A 105 0.69 -4.70 -2.09
CA VAL A 105 2.12 -4.54 -1.74
C VAL A 105 3.04 -4.84 -2.93
N GLN A 106 2.88 -5.98 -3.58
CA GLN A 106 3.74 -6.42 -4.68
C GLN A 106 3.62 -5.51 -5.90
N THR A 107 2.42 -5.02 -6.20
CA THR A 107 2.19 -4.02 -7.26
C THR A 107 2.99 -2.75 -7.00
N VAL A 108 2.95 -2.23 -5.77
CA VAL A 108 3.69 -1.02 -5.38
C VAL A 108 5.21 -1.24 -5.47
N LEU A 109 5.70 -2.40 -5.05
CA LEU A 109 7.12 -2.76 -5.21
C LEU A 109 7.53 -2.85 -6.67
N ASN A 110 6.67 -3.39 -7.54
CA ASN A 110 6.92 -3.47 -8.97
C ASN A 110 6.91 -2.10 -9.64
N ILE A 111 6.03 -1.18 -9.22
CA ILE A 111 6.07 0.23 -9.65
C ILE A 111 7.42 0.86 -9.28
N ALA A 112 7.89 0.69 -8.04
CA ALA A 112 9.19 1.20 -7.62
C ALA A 112 10.33 0.64 -8.48
N ARG A 113 10.35 -0.67 -8.74
CA ARG A 113 11.34 -1.31 -9.61
C ARG A 113 11.29 -0.76 -11.03
N ALA A 114 10.11 -0.62 -11.62
CA ALA A 114 9.95 -0.16 -12.98
C ALA A 114 10.46 1.28 -13.16
N VAL A 115 10.16 2.18 -12.22
CA VAL A 115 10.69 3.55 -12.23
C VAL A 115 12.21 3.52 -12.08
N GLU A 116 12.74 2.85 -11.06
CA GLU A 116 14.17 2.84 -10.75
C GLU A 116 15.03 2.17 -11.86
N GLN A 117 14.54 1.10 -12.50
CA GLN A 117 15.24 0.43 -13.60
C GLN A 117 15.24 1.25 -14.88
N ARG A 118 14.10 1.91 -15.21
CA ARG A 118 14.03 2.80 -16.37
C ARG A 118 15.01 3.97 -16.23
N PHE A 119 15.17 4.53 -15.03
CA PHE A 119 16.18 5.56 -14.75
C PHE A 119 17.60 5.06 -15.02
N ARG A 120 17.96 3.85 -14.57
CA ARG A 120 19.29 3.26 -14.85
C ARG A 120 19.55 3.09 -16.35
N SER A 121 18.53 2.70 -17.12
CA SER A 121 18.66 2.52 -18.57
C SER A 121 18.83 3.83 -19.36
N LEU A 122 18.35 4.96 -18.80
CA LEU A 122 18.46 6.29 -19.43
C LEU A 122 19.78 6.99 -19.11
N VAL A 123 20.40 6.71 -17.96
CA VAL A 123 21.69 7.30 -17.54
C VAL A 123 22.88 6.48 -18.05
N ALA A 124 22.67 5.20 -18.41
CA ALA A 124 23.70 4.33 -18.98
C ALA A 124 23.79 4.41 -20.53
N ARG A 125 23.23 5.46 -21.14
CA ARG A 125 23.36 5.79 -22.57
C ARG A 125 23.94 7.19 -22.68
#